data_AF-A0A964MVW8-F1
#
_entry.id   AF-A0A964MVW8-F1
#
_cell.length_a   1.000
_cell.length_b   1.000
_cell.length_c   1.000
_cell.angle_alpha   90.00
_cell.angle_beta   90.00
_cell.angle_gamma   90.00
#
_symmetry.space_group_name_H-M   'P 1'
#
loop_
_entity.id
_entity.type
_entity.pdbx_description
1 polymer ?
#
loop_
_entity_poly.entity_id
_entity_poly.type
_entity_poly.pdbx_seq_one_letter_code
_entity_poly.pdbx_strand_id
1 'polypeptide(L)' 'MTALTPQVVPSGNDLNQLFHLLNNQLGIILANAELLEHRLVEDTHRARAGQVVASTVDAIRTTQRIRSAALPPVS' A
#
# COMPACT_ATOMS: atom_id res chain seq x y z
N MET A 1 5.49 39.41 -7.10
CA MET A 1 6.47 38.32 -7.30
C MET A 1 6.22 37.29 -6.22
N THR A 2 5.34 36.32 -6.47
CA THR A 2 5.02 35.26 -5.51
C THR A 2 6.08 34.18 -5.65
N ALA A 3 6.94 34.03 -4.65
CA ALA A 3 7.92 32.95 -4.62
C ALA A 3 7.17 31.61 -4.56
N LEU A 4 7.36 30.77 -5.58
CA LEU A 4 6.98 29.38 -5.53
C LEU A 4 7.78 28.74 -4.39
N THR A 5 7.10 28.33 -3.33
CA THR A 5 7.71 27.54 -2.27
C THR A 5 8.38 26.32 -2.91
N PRO A 6 9.65 26.01 -2.58
CA PRO A 6 10.25 24.78 -3.05
C PRO A 6 9.40 23.63 -2.55
N GLN A 7 8.83 22.83 -3.46
CA GLN A 7 8.28 21.53 -3.09
C GLN A 7 9.44 20.75 -2.48
N VAL A 8 9.34 20.45 -1.18
CA VAL A 8 10.31 19.57 -0.51
C VAL A 8 10.12 18.20 -1.12
N VAL A 9 10.94 17.87 -2.12
CA VAL A 9 11.00 16.53 -2.69
C VAL A 9 11.53 15.62 -1.58
N PRO A 10 10.78 14.60 -1.14
CA PRO A 10 11.26 13.70 -0.10
C PRO A 10 12.56 13.05 -0.53
N SER A 11 13.54 13.01 0.36
CA SER A 11 14.84 12.40 0.08
C SER A 11 14.64 10.90 -0.18
N GLY A 12 15.58 10.25 -0.87
CA GLY A 12 15.49 8.80 -1.13
C GLY A 12 15.34 7.95 0.15
N ASN A 13 15.84 8.44 1.29
CA ASN A 13 15.65 7.80 2.59
C ASN A 13 14.22 7.95 3.13
N ASP A 14 13.62 9.14 2.98
CA ASP A 14 12.25 9.43 3.40
C ASP A 14 11.24 8.59 2.60
N LEU A 15 11.47 8.44 1.29
CA LEU A 15 10.65 7.57 0.44
C LEU A 15 10.73 6.10 0.85
N ASN A 16 11.92 5.59 1.17
CA ASN A 16 12.06 4.21 1.67
C ASN A 16 11.27 3.99 2.97
N GLN A 17 11.33 4.94 3.90
CA GLN A 17 10.55 4.87 5.14
C GLN A 17 9.05 4.91 4.86
N LEU A 18 8.58 5.78 3.97
CA LEU A 18 7.16 5.84 3.58
C LEU A 18 6.70 4.53 2.93
N PHE A 19 7.50 3.92 2.05
CA PHE A 19 7.16 2.61 1.46
C PHE A 19 7.13 1.50 2.52
N HIS A 20 8.02 1.52 3.50
CA HIS A 20 7.99 0.56 4.60
C HIS A 20 6.69 0.70 5.41
N LEU A 21 6.34 1.93 5.80
CA LEU A 21 5.10 2.22 6.54
C LEU A 21 3.85 1.82 5.73
N LEU A 22 3.82 2.15 4.44
CA LEU A 22 2.70 1.80 3.55
C LEU A 22 2.56 0.28 3.41
N ASN A 23 3.65 -0.44 3.16
CA ASN A 23 3.60 -1.90 3.06
C ASN A 23 3.14 -2.56 4.36
N ASN A 24 3.54 -2.02 5.52
CA ASN A 24 3.06 -2.50 6.81
C ASN A 24 1.53 -2.31 6.95
N GLN A 25 0.99 -1.14 6.60
CA GLN A 25 -0.44 -0.90 6.65
C GLN A 25 -1.22 -1.80 5.68
N LEU A 26 -0.70 -2.00 4.47
CA LEU A 26 -1.30 -2.93 3.50
C LEU A 26 -1.29 -4.38 4.02
N GLY A 27 -0.22 -4.81 4.69
CA GLY A 27 -0.14 -6.12 5.33
C GLY A 27 -1.20 -6.31 6.43
N ILE A 28 -1.40 -5.30 7.28
CA ILE A 28 -2.44 -5.32 8.33
C ILE A 28 -3.83 -5.41 7.70
N ILE A 29 -4.10 -4.60 6.67
CA ILE A 29 -5.39 -4.61 5.96
C ILE A 29 -5.64 -5.99 5.34
N LEU A 30 -4.63 -6.58 4.69
CA LEU A 30 -4.72 -7.89 4.06
C LEU A 30 -5.07 -8.97 5.09
N ALA A 31 -4.30 -9.05 6.19
CA ALA A 31 -4.53 -10.05 7.24
C ALA A 31 -5.92 -9.93 7.87
N ASN A 32 -6.40 -8.69 8.09
CA ASN A 32 -7.75 -8.47 8.60
C ASN A 32 -8.83 -8.87 7.59
N ALA A 33 -8.65 -8.56 6.31
CA ALA A 33 -9.59 -8.93 5.26
C ALA A 33 -9.67 -10.45 5.08
N GLU A 34 -8.52 -11.14 5.08
CA GLU A 34 -8.45 -12.59 5.06
C GLU A 34 -9.15 -13.19 6.28
N LEU A 35 -8.87 -12.68 7.50
CA LEU A 35 -9.53 -13.14 8.71
C LEU A 35 -11.06 -12.98 8.65
N LEU A 36 -11.54 -11.85 8.13
CA LEU A 36 -12.96 -11.60 7.94
C LEU A 36 -13.57 -12.57 6.92
N GLU A 37 -12.92 -12.77 5.77
CA GLU A 37 -13.37 -13.72 4.75
C GLU A 37 -13.53 -15.14 5.32
N HIS A 38 -12.60 -15.57 6.18
CA HIS A 38 -12.68 -16.89 6.83
C HIS A 38 -13.74 -16.99 7.94
N ARG A 39 -14.09 -15.88 8.59
CA ARG A 39 -14.99 -15.88 9.76
C ARG A 39 -16.44 -15.50 9.45
N LEU A 40 -16.68 -14.80 8.34
CA LEU A 40 -18.02 -14.33 7.98
C LEU A 40 -18.87 -15.48 7.42
N VAL A 41 -20.04 -15.67 8.02
CA VAL A 41 -20.99 -16.71 7.64
C VAL A 41 -21.83 -16.29 6.43
N GLU A 42 -22.23 -15.01 6.37
CA GLU A 42 -23.03 -14.48 5.28
C GLU A 42 -22.21 -14.34 4.00
N ASP A 43 -22.69 -14.97 2.92
CA ASP A 43 -22.00 -15.04 1.62
C ASP A 43 -21.69 -13.66 1.05
N THR A 44 -22.60 -12.70 1.18
CA THR A 44 -22.40 -11.32 0.70
C THR A 44 -21.25 -10.63 1.43
N HIS A 45 -21.18 -10.79 2.76
CA HIS A 45 -20.11 -10.18 3.57
C HIS A 45 -18.77 -10.87 3.31
N ARG A 46 -18.77 -12.20 3.17
CA ARG A 46 -17.58 -12.96 2.78
C ARG A 46 -17.05 -12.55 1.40
N ALA A 47 -17.92 -12.44 0.40
CA ALA A 47 -17.55 -11.99 -0.94
C ALA A 47 -16.96 -10.57 -0.92
N ARG A 48 -17.52 -9.69 -0.08
CA ARG A 48 -16.98 -8.34 0.10
C ARG A 48 -15.59 -8.37 0.75
N ALA A 49 -15.35 -9.22 1.74
CA ALA A 49 -14.04 -9.41 2.35
C ALA A 49 -13.01 -9.93 1.32
N GLY A 50 -13.37 -10.94 0.52
CA GLY A 50 -12.53 -11.44 -0.57
C GLY A 50 -12.20 -10.37 -1.62
N GLN A 51 -13.13 -9.45 -1.92
CA GLN A 51 -12.86 -8.31 -2.78
C GLN A 51 -11.81 -7.35 -2.18
N VAL A 52 -11.83 -7.15 -0.86
CA VAL A 52 -10.83 -6.33 -0.15
C VAL A 52 -9.47 -7.03 -0.17
N VAL A 53 -9.42 -8.35 0.01
CA VAL A 53 -8.20 -9.16 -0.13
C VAL A 53 -7.59 -8.95 -1.51
N ALA A 54 -8.36 -9.20 -2.57
CA ALA A 54 -7.91 -9.05 -3.96
C ALA A 54 -7.39 -7.63 -4.25
N SER A 55 -8.15 -6.61 -3.85
CA SER A 55 -7.76 -5.21 -4.07
C SER A 55 -6.50 -4.82 -3.30
N THR A 56 -6.29 -5.38 -2.11
CA THR A 56 -5.11 -5.09 -1.29
C THR A 56 -3.86 -5.74 -1.87
N VAL A 57 -3.97 -6.96 -2.41
CA VAL A 57 -2.88 -7.61 -3.16
C VAL A 57 -2.47 -6.77 -4.38
N ASP A 58 -3.44 -6.24 -5.13
CA ASP A 58 -3.15 -5.35 -6.26
C ASP A 58 -2.53 -4.02 -5.83
N ALA A 59 -2.94 -3.47 -4.68
CA ALA A 59 -2.32 -2.28 -4.09
C ALA A 59 -0.86 -2.53 -3.69
N ILE A 60 -0.54 -3.69 -3.12
CA ILE A 60 0.85 -4.08 -2.78
C ILE A 60 1.69 -4.16 -4.07
N ARG A 61 1.19 -4.82 -5.11
CA ARG A 61 1.88 -4.89 -6.42
C ARG A 61 2.11 -3.51 -7.02
N THR A 62 1.11 -2.64 -6.95
CA THR A 62 1.21 -1.26 -7.42
C THR A 62 2.25 -0.48 -6.61
N THR A 63 2.28 -0.64 -5.29
CA THR A 63 3.27 -0.03 -4.40
C THR A 63 4.68 -0.46 -4.75
N GLN A 64 4.91 -1.74 -5.04
CA GLN A 64 6.20 -2.26 -5.49
C GLN A 64 6.64 -1.62 -6.81
N ARG A 65 5.72 -1.50 -7.78
CA ARG A 65 6.00 -0.83 -9.07
C ARG A 65 6.36 0.64 -8.89
N ILE A 66 5.63 1.36 -8.03
CA ILE A 66 5.94 2.77 -7.72
C ILE A 66 7.31 2.87 -7.06
N ARG A 67 7.63 1.99 -6.10
CA ARG A 67 8.95 1.96 -5.45
C ARG A 67 10.08 1.77 -6.45
N SER A 68 9.94 0.80 -7.36
CA SER A 68 10.93 0.54 -8.42
C SER A 68 11.09 1.71 -9.41
N ALA A 69 10.03 2.48 -9.66
CA ALA A 69 10.10 3.66 -10.53
C ALA A 69 10.67 4.90 -9.80
N ALA A 70 10.44 5.02 -8.50
CA ALA A 70 10.81 6.20 -7.70
C ALA A 70 12.21 6.10 -7.07
N LEU A 71 12.73 4.89 -6.86
CA LEU A 71 14.05 4.65 -6.27
C LEU A 71 14.90 3.83 -7.26
N PRO A 72 16.01 4.36 -7.78
CA PRO A 72 16.92 3.56 -8.60
C PRO A 72 17.49 2.40 -7.76
N PRO A 73 17.84 1.26 -8.37
CA PRO A 73 18.49 0.16 -7.67
C PRO A 73 19.76 0.68 -6.99
N VAL A 74 19.89 0.41 -5.70
CA VAL A 74 21.14 0.64 -4.97
C VAL A 74 22.19 -0.31 -5.56
N SER A 75 23.18 0.28 -6.25
CA SER A 75 24.34 -0.42 -6.82
C SER A 75 25.19 -1.10 -5.74
#